data_AF-M2TEL0-F1
#
_entry.id   AF-M2TEL0-F1
#
_cell.length_a   1.000
_cell.length_b   1.000
_cell.length_c   1.000
_cell.angle_alpha   90.00
_cell.angle_beta   90.00
_cell.angle_gamma   90.00
#
_symmetry.space_group_name_H-M   'P 1'
#
loop_
_entity.id
_entity.type
_entity.pdbx_description
1 polymer ?
#
loop_
_entity_poly.entity_id
_entity_poly.type
_entity_poly.pdbx_seq_one_letter_code
_entity_poly.pdbx_strand_id
1 'polypeptide(L)'
;MWQLVRLEGGPSQWNDVKDAADILWRSTLNSDINDITSALRGHYQNPALSISELYTGFNASRRAVVVCNNDKITIAFLGSDPKELYMNMWTDGRGWCGFPYPVFENGNRIHSFFRDMWHAMRQAAFDALDRAVGDMSARGVAPKQIIVAGFSMGGGISILAFTDILERIRHTWGDQSGSPQSWARDEVLRELVQHITFAAVAAGDQGYYTVLNDLYQKHKICAWDFMNHCDWTIHSHHGAFRSWRGYRYVLPDATVKQFGYAFGMNGHGILGYLKVAEWMAGDGGGQVDSVYDY
;
A
#
# COMPACT_ATOMS: atom_id res chain seq x y z
N MET A 1 17.03 -9.41 -20.61
CA MET A 1 16.75 -9.80 -19.21
C MET A 1 15.92 -8.67 -18.64
N TRP A 2 14.63 -8.90 -18.35
CA TRP A 2 13.74 -7.87 -17.82
C TRP A 2 13.83 -7.89 -16.29
N GLN A 3 13.99 -6.73 -15.66
CA GLN A 3 14.24 -6.59 -14.23
C GLN A 3 13.18 -5.67 -13.62
N LEU A 4 12.80 -5.92 -12.37
CA LEU A 4 11.92 -5.04 -11.59
C LEU A 4 12.49 -3.61 -11.50
N VAL A 5 11.65 -2.62 -11.23
CA VAL A 5 12.10 -1.22 -11.10
C VAL A 5 12.68 -0.97 -9.72
N ARG A 6 13.99 -0.72 -9.66
CA ARG A 6 14.72 -0.38 -8.43
C ARG A 6 14.38 1.04 -7.96
N LEU A 7 14.43 1.23 -6.66
CA LEU A 7 14.46 2.55 -6.04
C LEU A 7 15.82 3.16 -6.36
N GLU A 8 15.79 4.26 -7.07
CA GLU A 8 16.97 5.05 -7.41
C GLU A 8 17.34 5.93 -6.21
N GLY A 9 18.64 6.20 -6.03
CA GLY A 9 19.19 6.94 -4.89
C GLY A 9 18.90 8.44 -4.89
N GLY A 10 17.74 8.89 -5.39
CA GLY A 10 17.36 10.29 -5.53
C GLY A 10 16.14 10.69 -4.68
N PRO A 11 16.03 11.98 -4.27
CA PRO A 11 14.99 12.44 -3.35
C PRO A 11 13.56 12.43 -3.94
N SER A 12 13.42 12.40 -5.27
CA SER A 12 12.10 12.47 -5.93
C SER A 12 11.22 11.25 -5.60
N GLN A 13 11.76 10.04 -5.65
CA GLN A 13 11.02 8.81 -5.33
C GLN A 13 10.71 8.70 -3.84
N TRP A 14 11.58 9.23 -2.99
CA TRP A 14 11.37 9.27 -1.54
C TRP A 14 10.23 10.21 -1.12
N ASN A 15 9.89 11.23 -1.91
CA ASN A 15 8.70 12.04 -1.63
C ASN A 15 7.41 11.23 -1.75
N ASP A 16 7.33 10.29 -2.70
CA ASP A 16 6.16 9.42 -2.84
C ASP A 16 6.06 8.40 -1.70
N VAL A 17 7.21 7.82 -1.30
CA VAL A 17 7.29 6.95 -0.13
C VAL A 17 6.89 7.70 1.14
N LYS A 18 7.36 8.94 1.30
CA LYS A 18 7.03 9.83 2.42
C LYS A 18 5.54 10.15 2.44
N ASP A 19 4.95 10.54 1.31
CA ASP A 19 3.53 10.86 1.22
C ASP A 19 2.66 9.64 1.56
N ALA A 20 3.01 8.47 1.04
CA ALA A 20 2.32 7.22 1.36
C ALA A 20 2.40 6.90 2.87
N ALA A 21 3.58 7.01 3.47
CA ALA A 21 3.77 6.77 4.91
C ALA A 21 3.04 7.82 5.77
N ASP A 22 3.01 9.09 5.37
CA ASP A 22 2.32 10.17 6.08
C ASP A 22 0.80 9.97 6.08
N ILE A 23 0.22 9.66 4.90
CA ILE A 23 -1.19 9.34 4.78
C ILE A 23 -1.56 8.13 5.64
N LEU A 24 -0.77 7.05 5.59
CA LEU A 24 -0.97 5.87 6.42
C LEU A 24 -0.91 6.22 7.91
N TRP A 25 0.10 6.98 8.35
CA TRP A 25 0.26 7.36 9.75
C TRP A 25 -0.89 8.25 10.24
N ARG A 26 -1.14 9.38 9.57
CA ARG A 26 -2.19 10.33 9.98
C ARG A 26 -3.58 9.69 10.01
N SER A 27 -3.86 8.78 9.08
CA SER A 27 -5.13 8.05 9.02
C SER A 27 -5.32 7.06 10.18
N THR A 28 -4.30 6.82 11.00
CA THR A 28 -4.42 6.02 12.25
C THR A 28 -4.56 6.87 13.51
N LEU A 29 -4.34 8.18 13.44
CA LEU A 29 -4.33 9.06 14.62
C LEU A 29 -5.72 9.41 15.15
N ASN A 30 -6.72 9.41 14.28
CA ASN A 30 -8.08 9.79 14.63
C ASN A 30 -9.10 8.90 13.91
N SER A 31 -10.21 8.58 14.58
CA SER A 31 -11.34 7.91 13.94
C SER A 31 -12.13 8.85 13.05
N ASP A 32 -12.23 10.14 13.41
CA ASP A 32 -12.97 11.14 12.63
C ASP A 32 -12.23 11.51 11.33
N ILE A 33 -12.89 11.24 10.21
CA ILE A 33 -12.37 11.52 8.88
C ILE A 33 -12.22 13.02 8.60
N ASN A 34 -13.00 13.88 9.25
CA ASN A 34 -12.93 15.33 9.08
C ASN A 34 -11.65 15.91 9.71
N ASP A 35 -11.27 15.40 10.88
CA ASP A 35 -10.01 15.79 11.54
C ASP A 35 -8.81 15.36 10.70
N ILE A 36 -8.83 14.14 10.16
CA ILE A 36 -7.79 13.65 9.24
C ILE A 36 -7.73 14.50 7.97
N THR A 37 -8.89 14.79 7.38
CA THR A 37 -8.98 15.62 6.18
C THR A 37 -8.42 17.02 6.43
N SER A 38 -8.77 17.64 7.56
CA SER A 38 -8.26 18.96 7.95
C SER A 38 -6.75 18.94 8.17
N ALA A 39 -6.24 17.91 8.85
CA ALA A 39 -4.81 17.74 9.07
C ALA A 39 -4.04 17.56 7.74
N LEU A 40 -4.55 16.74 6.82
CA LEU A 40 -3.92 16.50 5.51
C LEU A 40 -4.01 17.72 4.59
N ARG A 41 -5.13 18.45 4.59
CA ARG A 41 -5.26 19.73 3.87
C ARG A 41 -4.25 20.76 4.36
N GLY A 42 -4.10 20.88 5.69
CA GLY A 42 -3.10 21.76 6.29
C GLY A 42 -1.67 21.36 5.97
N HIS A 43 -1.37 20.05 6.04
CA HIS A 43 -0.05 19.52 5.75
C HIS A 43 0.36 19.72 4.28
N TYR A 44 -0.51 19.33 3.35
CA TYR A 44 -0.25 19.44 1.91
C TYR A 44 -0.56 20.81 1.33
N GLN A 45 -1.00 21.76 2.15
CA GLN A 45 -1.44 23.10 1.73
C GLN A 45 -2.44 23.06 0.57
N ASN A 46 -3.31 22.04 0.57
CA ASN A 46 -4.29 21.81 -0.48
C ASN A 46 -5.70 21.81 0.09
N PRO A 47 -6.45 22.92 0.02
CA PRO A 47 -7.82 22.97 0.52
C PRO A 47 -8.79 22.09 -0.28
N ALA A 48 -8.45 21.73 -1.52
CA ALA A 48 -9.25 20.87 -2.38
C ALA A 48 -8.98 19.37 -2.19
N LEU A 49 -8.03 19.00 -1.32
CA LEU A 49 -7.76 17.60 -1.00
C LEU A 49 -9.04 16.95 -0.45
N SER A 50 -9.37 15.77 -0.97
CA SER A 50 -10.52 14.98 -0.53
C SER A 50 -10.08 13.60 -0.07
N ILE A 51 -10.87 13.01 0.83
CA ILE A 51 -10.61 11.69 1.40
C ILE A 51 -11.91 10.90 1.41
N SER A 52 -11.85 9.66 0.94
CA SER A 52 -12.89 8.66 1.16
C SER A 52 -12.39 7.60 2.12
N GLU A 53 -13.17 7.27 3.13
CA GLU A 53 -12.89 6.17 4.04
C GLU A 53 -13.51 4.86 3.55
N LEU A 54 -12.78 3.77 3.76
CA LEU A 54 -13.18 2.43 3.35
C LEU A 54 -13.28 1.53 4.60
N TYR A 55 -14.42 0.88 4.71
CA TYR A 55 -14.74 -0.08 5.74
C TYR A 55 -15.05 -1.42 5.12
N THR A 56 -14.71 -2.47 5.86
CA THR A 56 -15.05 -3.84 5.48
C THR A 56 -16.49 -4.20 5.83
N GLY A 57 -17.17 -3.39 6.65
CA GLY A 57 -18.52 -3.68 7.15
C GLY A 57 -18.58 -4.68 8.30
N PHE A 58 -17.49 -5.42 8.56
CA PHE A 58 -17.35 -6.27 9.75
C PHE A 58 -16.35 -5.70 10.78
N ASN A 59 -15.44 -4.81 10.36
CA ASN A 59 -14.67 -3.99 11.28
C ASN A 59 -15.45 -2.70 11.59
N ALA A 60 -15.43 -2.28 12.86
CA ALA A 60 -15.88 -0.96 13.27
C ALA A 60 -14.85 0.12 12.91
N SER A 61 -13.56 -0.27 12.87
CA SER A 61 -12.47 0.61 12.43
C SER A 61 -12.38 0.70 10.91
N ARG A 62 -12.03 1.89 10.42
CA ARG A 62 -11.66 2.13 9.03
C ARG A 62 -10.44 1.28 8.67
N ARG A 63 -10.45 0.68 7.49
CA ARG A 63 -9.36 -0.20 7.03
C ARG A 63 -8.59 0.32 5.83
N ALA A 64 -9.13 1.31 5.13
CA ALA A 64 -8.37 2.04 4.13
C ALA A 64 -8.91 3.46 3.92
N VAL A 65 -8.12 4.29 3.26
CA VAL A 65 -8.53 5.60 2.74
C VAL A 65 -8.14 5.74 1.28
N VAL A 66 -8.92 6.50 0.53
CA VAL A 66 -8.53 7.02 -0.79
C VAL A 66 -8.39 8.52 -0.67
N VAL A 67 -7.15 9.01 -0.80
CA VAL A 67 -6.82 10.44 -0.72
C VAL A 67 -6.59 10.96 -2.14
N CYS A 68 -7.29 12.04 -2.50
CA CYS A 68 -7.07 12.78 -3.74
C CYS A 68 -6.40 14.11 -3.38
N ASN A 69 -5.15 14.28 -3.79
CA ASN A 69 -4.35 15.48 -3.55
C ASN A 69 -3.83 16.02 -4.89
N ASN A 70 -4.45 17.10 -5.38
CA ASN A 70 -4.15 17.69 -6.69
C ASN A 70 -4.35 16.72 -7.86
N ASP A 71 -3.26 16.18 -8.40
CA ASP A 71 -3.18 15.20 -9.50
C ASP A 71 -2.64 13.83 -9.02
N LYS A 72 -2.49 13.64 -7.71
CA LYS A 72 -2.09 12.39 -7.05
C LYS A 72 -3.27 11.75 -6.33
N ILE A 73 -3.47 10.44 -6.55
CA ILE A 73 -4.41 9.60 -5.79
C ILE A 73 -3.59 8.62 -4.96
N THR A 74 -3.93 8.43 -3.69
CA THR A 74 -3.31 7.42 -2.82
C THR A 74 -4.39 6.55 -2.19
N ILE A 75 -4.38 5.26 -2.52
CA ILE A 75 -5.23 4.23 -1.91
C ILE A 75 -4.39 3.58 -0.81
N ALA A 76 -4.63 3.97 0.44
CA ALA A 76 -3.82 3.58 1.58
C ALA A 76 -4.56 2.60 2.50
N PHE A 77 -4.08 1.37 2.57
CA PHE A 77 -4.59 0.30 3.42
C PHE A 77 -3.90 0.29 4.79
N LEU A 78 -4.71 0.44 5.84
CA LEU A 78 -4.24 0.63 7.21
C LEU A 78 -3.88 -0.70 7.88
N GLY A 79 -3.00 -0.61 8.88
CA GLY A 79 -2.62 -1.75 9.72
C GLY A 79 -3.74 -2.21 10.66
N SER A 80 -3.38 -3.03 11.63
CA SER A 80 -4.30 -3.46 12.68
C SER A 80 -4.74 -2.29 13.58
N ASP A 81 -6.02 -2.27 13.96
CA ASP A 81 -6.50 -1.45 15.05
C ASP A 81 -6.36 -2.22 16.39
N PRO A 82 -5.69 -1.67 17.41
CA PRO A 82 -5.59 -2.29 18.73
C PRO A 82 -6.94 -2.63 19.37
N LYS A 83 -8.01 -1.89 19.07
CA LYS A 83 -9.36 -2.14 19.59
C LYS A 83 -10.03 -3.35 18.95
N GLU A 84 -9.45 -3.89 17.87
CA GLU A 84 -10.00 -5.02 17.11
C GLU A 84 -9.01 -6.19 17.01
N LEU A 85 -8.05 -6.25 17.95
CA LEU A 85 -7.04 -7.31 18.03
C LEU A 85 -7.65 -8.72 17.92
N TYR A 86 -8.79 -8.99 18.55
CA TYR A 86 -9.45 -10.30 18.46
C TYR A 86 -9.90 -10.68 17.04
N MET A 87 -10.37 -9.72 16.23
CA MET A 87 -10.69 -9.98 14.82
C MET A 87 -9.43 -10.09 13.96
N ASN A 88 -8.38 -9.36 14.33
CA ASN A 88 -7.07 -9.42 13.68
C ASN A 88 -6.35 -10.76 13.97
N MET A 89 -6.63 -11.46 15.07
CA MET A 89 -6.06 -12.80 15.37
C MET A 89 -6.56 -13.91 14.42
N TRP A 90 -7.53 -13.63 13.53
CA TRP A 90 -7.84 -14.51 12.41
C TRP A 90 -6.67 -14.61 11.41
N THR A 91 -5.68 -13.72 11.47
CA THR A 91 -4.42 -13.91 10.75
C THR A 91 -3.58 -15.07 11.27
N ASP A 92 -3.84 -15.62 12.47
CA ASP A 92 -2.99 -16.64 13.12
C ASP A 92 -3.31 -18.10 12.76
N GLY A 93 -4.09 -18.31 11.70
CA GLY A 93 -3.90 -19.44 10.79
C GLY A 93 -4.20 -20.86 11.28
N ARG A 94 -4.66 -21.07 12.52
CA ARG A 94 -5.45 -22.28 12.81
C ARG A 94 -6.89 -21.91 12.50
N GLY A 95 -7.62 -22.74 11.75
CA GLY A 95 -9.06 -22.58 11.50
C GLY A 95 -9.88 -22.66 12.80
N TRP A 96 -9.63 -21.73 13.73
CA TRP A 96 -10.12 -21.69 15.09
C TRP A 96 -11.64 -21.51 15.12
N CYS A 97 -12.19 -21.01 14.01
CA CYS A 97 -13.61 -20.90 13.73
C CYS A 97 -14.06 -21.66 12.46
N GLY A 98 -13.27 -22.62 11.95
CA GLY A 98 -13.62 -23.41 10.76
C GLY A 98 -13.51 -22.65 9.42
N PHE A 99 -12.92 -21.46 9.41
CA PHE A 99 -12.70 -20.72 8.16
C PHE A 99 -11.59 -21.35 7.31
N PRO A 100 -11.78 -21.52 6.00
CA PRO A 100 -10.75 -22.04 5.10
C PRO A 100 -9.48 -21.20 5.15
N TYR A 101 -8.34 -21.86 5.34
CA TYR A 101 -7.03 -21.24 5.37
C TYR A 101 -5.93 -22.28 5.07
N PRO A 102 -5.13 -22.12 4.00
CA PRO A 102 -5.23 -21.12 2.93
C PRO A 102 -6.47 -21.32 2.04
N VAL A 103 -6.77 -20.36 1.16
CA VAL A 103 -7.72 -20.53 0.03
C VAL A 103 -6.97 -20.48 -1.30
N PHE A 104 -7.58 -21.00 -2.36
CA PHE A 104 -6.97 -21.03 -3.70
C PHE A 104 -7.65 -20.04 -4.63
N GLU A 105 -6.84 -19.22 -5.30
CA GLU A 105 -7.27 -18.36 -6.39
C GLU A 105 -6.31 -18.50 -7.56
N ASN A 106 -6.86 -18.83 -8.74
CA ASN A 106 -6.09 -19.06 -9.96
C ASN A 106 -4.92 -20.05 -9.77
N GLY A 107 -5.12 -21.06 -8.92
CA GLY A 107 -4.12 -22.09 -8.61
C GLY A 107 -3.10 -21.70 -7.52
N ASN A 108 -3.12 -20.47 -7.01
CA ASN A 108 -2.19 -20.00 -5.97
C ASN A 108 -2.84 -20.00 -4.59
N ARG A 109 -2.07 -20.27 -3.55
CA ARG A 109 -2.54 -20.14 -2.16
C ARG A 109 -2.50 -18.69 -1.73
N ILE A 110 -3.60 -18.20 -1.19
CA ILE A 110 -3.71 -16.87 -0.59
C ILE A 110 -4.29 -16.94 0.81
N HIS A 111 -3.98 -15.92 1.60
CA HIS A 111 -4.47 -15.76 2.96
C HIS A 111 -5.92 -15.29 2.93
N SER A 112 -6.85 -16.12 3.41
CA SER A 112 -8.30 -15.85 3.35
C SER A 112 -8.70 -14.54 4.05
N PHE A 113 -8.13 -14.24 5.21
CA PHE A 113 -8.33 -12.95 5.88
C PHE A 113 -8.11 -11.76 4.93
N PHE A 114 -6.92 -11.60 4.35
CA PHE A 114 -6.63 -10.45 3.47
C PHE A 114 -7.53 -10.43 2.23
N ARG A 115 -7.86 -11.62 1.69
CA ARG A 115 -8.80 -11.75 0.57
C ARG A 115 -10.16 -11.18 0.94
N ASP A 116 -10.71 -11.61 2.09
CA ASP A 116 -12.04 -11.21 2.54
C ASP A 116 -12.10 -9.72 2.90
N MET A 117 -11.04 -9.18 3.50
CA MET A 117 -10.89 -7.72 3.71
C MET A 117 -10.95 -6.95 2.40
N TRP A 118 -10.18 -7.39 1.39
CA TRP A 118 -10.19 -6.75 0.09
C TRP A 118 -11.56 -6.83 -0.57
N HIS A 119 -12.15 -8.03 -0.67
CA HIS A 119 -13.45 -8.20 -1.31
C HIS A 119 -14.55 -7.37 -0.65
N ALA A 120 -14.54 -7.24 0.67
CA ALA A 120 -15.51 -6.44 1.39
C ALA A 120 -15.37 -4.93 1.11
N MET A 121 -14.16 -4.44 0.85
CA MET A 121 -13.90 -3.04 0.52
C MET A 121 -13.88 -2.73 -0.98
N ARG A 122 -13.76 -3.74 -1.85
CA ARG A 122 -13.42 -3.59 -3.27
C ARG A 122 -14.32 -2.61 -4.01
N GLN A 123 -15.64 -2.75 -3.86
CA GLN A 123 -16.58 -1.86 -4.55
C GLN A 123 -16.44 -0.41 -4.06
N ALA A 124 -16.36 -0.21 -2.74
CA ALA A 124 -16.18 1.12 -2.17
C ALA A 124 -14.84 1.75 -2.58
N ALA A 125 -13.78 0.96 -2.73
CA ALA A 125 -12.49 1.40 -3.23
C ALA A 125 -12.58 1.86 -4.69
N PHE A 126 -13.29 1.11 -5.54
CA PHE A 126 -13.53 1.49 -6.93
C PHE A 126 -14.40 2.74 -7.04
N ASP A 127 -15.47 2.84 -6.27
CA ASP A 127 -16.33 4.03 -6.26
C ASP A 127 -15.58 5.27 -5.76
N ALA A 128 -14.68 5.10 -4.79
CA ALA A 128 -13.82 6.19 -4.32
C ALA A 128 -12.78 6.61 -5.37
N LEU A 129 -12.18 5.65 -6.08
CA LEU A 129 -11.26 5.94 -7.18
C LEU A 129 -11.97 6.66 -8.33
N ASP A 130 -13.14 6.17 -8.75
CA ASP A 130 -13.95 6.77 -9.79
C ASP A 130 -14.34 8.22 -9.44
N ARG A 131 -14.78 8.45 -8.19
CA ARG A 131 -15.07 9.80 -7.70
C ARG A 131 -13.85 10.70 -7.72
N ALA A 132 -12.69 10.23 -7.24
CA ALA A 132 -11.46 11.01 -7.26
C ALA A 132 -11.05 11.40 -8.68
N VAL A 133 -11.14 10.48 -9.64
CA VAL A 133 -10.87 10.76 -11.06
C VAL A 133 -11.90 11.72 -11.65
N GLY A 134 -13.18 11.55 -11.31
CA GLY A 134 -14.27 12.45 -11.71
C GLY A 134 -14.07 13.89 -11.21
N ASP A 135 -13.69 14.05 -9.94
CA ASP A 135 -13.40 15.34 -9.31
C ASP A 135 -12.16 16.01 -9.90
N MET A 136 -11.14 15.23 -10.30
CA MET A 136 -10.00 15.76 -11.05
C MET A 136 -10.44 16.25 -12.44
N SER A 137 -11.21 15.43 -13.17
CA SER A 137 -11.70 15.75 -14.50
C SER A 137 -12.58 17.00 -14.52
N ALA A 138 -13.46 17.16 -13.52
CA ALA A 138 -14.29 18.36 -13.35
C ALA A 138 -13.47 19.64 -13.16
N ARG A 139 -12.23 19.53 -12.68
CA ARG A 139 -11.27 20.64 -12.56
C ARG A 139 -10.35 20.80 -13.77
N GLY A 140 -10.54 19.99 -14.82
CA GLY A 140 -9.68 19.98 -16.01
C GLY A 140 -8.32 19.33 -15.77
N VAL A 141 -8.21 18.47 -14.76
CA VAL A 141 -6.97 17.77 -14.38
C VAL A 141 -7.16 16.26 -14.58
N ALA A 142 -6.08 15.57 -14.94
CA ALA A 142 -6.04 14.11 -14.98
C ALA A 142 -5.09 13.58 -13.89
N PRO A 143 -5.30 12.34 -13.41
CA PRO A 143 -4.33 11.70 -12.54
C PRO A 143 -2.96 11.64 -13.21
N LYS A 144 -1.93 12.12 -12.52
CA LYS A 144 -0.53 11.88 -12.88
C LYS A 144 0.08 10.73 -12.10
N GLN A 145 -0.53 10.39 -10.96
CA GLN A 145 -0.03 9.33 -10.11
C GLN A 145 -1.15 8.69 -9.27
N ILE A 146 -1.09 7.37 -9.14
CA ILE A 146 -1.95 6.52 -8.34
C ILE A 146 -1.05 5.60 -7.52
N ILE A 147 -0.97 5.85 -6.22
CA ILE A 147 -0.17 5.06 -5.29
C ILE A 147 -1.10 4.10 -4.55
N VAL A 148 -0.84 2.81 -4.69
CA VAL A 148 -1.43 1.78 -3.83
C VAL A 148 -0.45 1.55 -2.68
N ALA A 149 -0.86 1.89 -1.46
CA ALA A 149 -0.02 1.84 -0.29
C ALA A 149 -0.60 0.92 0.79
N GLY A 150 0.25 0.22 1.53
CA GLY A 150 -0.22 -0.63 2.63
C GLY A 150 0.80 -0.76 3.75
N PHE A 151 0.32 -0.72 4.99
CA PHE A 151 1.14 -0.94 6.18
C PHE A 151 0.66 -2.16 6.96
N SER A 152 1.59 -3.02 7.43
CA SER A 152 1.25 -4.18 8.27
C SER A 152 0.22 -5.10 7.58
N MET A 153 -0.88 -5.42 8.27
CA MET A 153 -2.05 -6.13 7.71
C MET A 153 -2.61 -5.44 6.47
N GLY A 154 -2.63 -4.10 6.43
CA GLY A 154 -3.00 -3.33 5.26
C GLY A 154 -2.08 -3.56 4.07
N GLY A 155 -0.79 -3.84 4.31
CA GLY A 155 0.13 -4.31 3.27
C GLY A 155 -0.29 -5.67 2.69
N GLY A 156 -0.78 -6.58 3.53
CA GLY A 156 -1.35 -7.85 3.06
C GLY A 156 -2.60 -7.65 2.20
N ILE A 157 -3.48 -6.71 2.58
CA ILE A 157 -4.67 -6.35 1.79
C ILE A 157 -4.25 -5.71 0.45
N SER A 158 -3.31 -4.76 0.46
CA SER A 158 -2.87 -4.06 -0.75
C SER A 158 -2.21 -5.00 -1.76
N ILE A 159 -1.50 -6.03 -1.28
CA ILE A 159 -0.94 -7.11 -2.11
C ILE A 159 -2.01 -7.81 -2.93
N LEU A 160 -3.14 -8.19 -2.30
CA LEU A 160 -4.24 -8.85 -3.00
C LEU A 160 -5.07 -7.88 -3.84
N ALA A 161 -5.21 -6.63 -3.39
CA ALA A 161 -5.98 -5.60 -4.07
C ALA A 161 -5.33 -5.09 -5.35
N PHE A 162 -3.99 -5.13 -5.45
CA PHE A 162 -3.25 -4.42 -6.48
C PHE A 162 -3.66 -4.82 -7.90
N THR A 163 -3.74 -6.12 -8.18
CA THR A 163 -4.11 -6.62 -9.51
C THR A 163 -5.50 -6.14 -9.92
N ASP A 164 -6.47 -6.22 -9.01
CA ASP A 164 -7.85 -5.75 -9.24
C ASP A 164 -7.89 -4.23 -9.50
N ILE A 165 -7.11 -3.44 -8.75
CA ILE A 165 -7.03 -1.97 -8.93
C ILE A 165 -6.38 -1.63 -10.28
N LEU A 166 -5.30 -2.32 -10.66
CA LEU A 166 -4.65 -2.08 -11.94
C LEU A 166 -5.57 -2.44 -13.10
N GLU A 167 -6.23 -3.60 -13.05
CA GLU A 167 -7.20 -3.99 -14.08
C GLU A 167 -8.40 -3.04 -14.11
N ARG A 168 -8.86 -2.54 -12.95
CA ARG A 168 -9.90 -1.48 -12.91
C ARG A 168 -9.46 -0.25 -13.69
N ILE A 169 -8.23 0.23 -13.50
CA ILE A 169 -7.69 1.38 -14.23
C ILE A 169 -7.64 1.07 -15.74
N ARG A 170 -7.08 -0.08 -16.12
CA ARG A 170 -6.92 -0.49 -17.52
C ARG A 170 -8.25 -0.66 -18.25
N HIS A 171 -9.27 -1.20 -17.59
CA HIS A 171 -10.61 -1.39 -18.16
C HIS A 171 -11.45 -0.12 -18.19
N THR A 172 -11.27 0.78 -17.22
CA THR A 172 -12.13 1.97 -17.11
C THR A 172 -11.59 3.11 -17.95
N TRP A 173 -10.28 3.39 -17.84
CA TRP A 173 -9.63 4.52 -18.51
C TRP A 173 -8.48 4.12 -19.42
N GLY A 174 -7.89 2.94 -19.26
CA GLY A 174 -6.74 2.51 -20.06
C GLY A 174 -7.08 1.83 -21.38
N ASP A 175 -6.12 1.06 -21.93
CA ASP A 175 -6.21 0.47 -23.27
C ASP A 175 -7.30 -0.60 -23.41
N GLN A 176 -7.85 -1.10 -22.29
CA GLN A 176 -8.96 -2.05 -22.30
C GLN A 176 -10.33 -1.34 -22.21
N SER A 177 -10.36 -0.01 -22.15
CA SER A 177 -11.58 0.80 -22.17
C SER A 177 -12.13 0.96 -23.59
N GLY A 178 -13.45 1.12 -23.72
CA GLY A 178 -14.08 1.55 -24.97
C GLY A 178 -13.76 3.00 -25.35
N SER A 179 -13.18 3.79 -24.43
CA SER A 179 -12.73 5.16 -24.68
C SER A 179 -11.45 5.47 -23.89
N PRO A 180 -10.29 4.91 -24.31
CA PRO A 180 -9.03 5.05 -23.58
C PRO A 180 -8.60 6.50 -23.42
N GLN A 181 -8.27 6.87 -22.19
CA GLN A 181 -7.69 8.14 -21.81
C GLN A 181 -6.18 8.09 -21.97
N SER A 182 -5.57 9.15 -22.50
CA SER A 182 -4.12 9.20 -22.73
C SER A 182 -3.29 9.01 -21.45
N TRP A 183 -3.80 9.45 -20.31
CA TRP A 183 -3.11 9.35 -19.02
C TRP A 183 -3.14 7.95 -18.39
N ALA A 184 -3.94 7.01 -18.92
CA ALA A 184 -4.16 5.68 -18.33
C ALA A 184 -3.75 4.51 -19.23
N ARG A 185 -3.11 4.78 -20.37
CA ARG A 185 -2.66 3.74 -21.31
C ARG A 185 -1.58 2.84 -20.72
N ASP A 186 -1.45 1.62 -21.23
CA ASP A 186 -0.47 0.66 -20.70
C ASP A 186 0.97 1.19 -20.78
N GLU A 187 1.27 2.02 -21.79
CA GLU A 187 2.58 2.64 -22.00
C GLU A 187 2.97 3.70 -20.94
N VAL A 188 1.99 4.27 -20.22
CA VAL A 188 2.21 5.28 -19.16
C VAL A 188 2.01 4.73 -17.75
N LEU A 189 1.71 3.43 -17.60
CA LEU A 189 1.49 2.81 -16.29
C LEU A 189 2.73 2.84 -15.39
N ARG A 190 3.93 2.91 -15.97
CA ARG A 190 5.20 3.03 -15.25
C ARG A 190 5.23 4.29 -14.39
N GLU A 191 4.80 5.41 -14.95
CA GLU A 191 4.78 6.71 -14.28
C GLU A 191 3.51 6.89 -13.45
N LEU A 192 2.39 6.32 -13.92
CA LEU A 192 1.09 6.46 -13.28
C LEU A 192 0.96 5.64 -12.00
N VAL A 193 1.35 4.37 -11.98
CA VAL A 193 0.98 3.44 -10.90
C VAL A 193 2.21 3.01 -10.10
N GLN A 194 2.09 3.06 -8.76
CA GLN A 194 3.09 2.54 -7.84
C GLN A 194 2.45 1.67 -6.76
N HIS A 195 3.23 0.72 -6.21
CA HIS A 195 2.80 -0.11 -5.09
C HIS A 195 3.84 -0.13 -3.97
N ILE A 196 3.55 0.62 -2.91
CA ILE A 196 4.46 0.85 -1.79
C ILE A 196 3.93 0.13 -0.56
N THR A 197 4.74 -0.72 0.06
CA THR A 197 4.36 -1.37 1.32
C THR A 197 5.36 -1.13 2.43
N PHE A 198 4.87 -1.10 3.66
CA PHE A 198 5.65 -0.92 4.88
C PHE A 198 5.32 -2.07 5.85
N ALA A 199 6.32 -2.83 6.26
CA ALA A 199 6.15 -3.98 7.16
C ALA A 199 5.02 -4.94 6.72
N ALA A 200 4.90 -5.22 5.42
CA ALA A 200 3.75 -5.92 4.88
C ALA A 200 3.62 -7.35 5.44
N VAL A 201 2.40 -7.74 5.82
CA VAL A 201 2.12 -9.14 6.16
C VAL A 201 1.95 -9.98 4.89
N ALA A 202 2.57 -11.16 4.89
CA ALA A 202 2.50 -12.12 3.79
C ALA A 202 1.05 -12.51 3.45
N ALA A 203 0.63 -12.33 2.19
CA ALA A 203 -0.75 -12.56 1.77
C ALA A 203 -0.92 -13.65 0.70
N GLY A 204 0.17 -14.05 0.05
CA GLY A 204 0.18 -15.09 -0.98
C GLY A 204 1.35 -16.06 -0.81
N ASP A 205 1.31 -17.16 -1.55
CA ASP A 205 2.47 -18.02 -1.72
C ASP A 205 3.39 -17.54 -2.85
N GLN A 206 4.47 -18.27 -3.11
CA GLN A 206 5.43 -17.93 -4.16
C GLN A 206 4.80 -17.88 -5.56
N GLY A 207 3.79 -18.73 -5.83
CA GLY A 207 3.08 -18.72 -7.11
C GLY A 207 2.32 -17.42 -7.31
N TYR A 208 1.60 -16.97 -6.28
CA TYR A 208 0.92 -15.67 -6.30
C TYR A 208 1.90 -14.51 -6.57
N TYR A 209 3.01 -14.46 -5.84
CA TYR A 209 4.01 -13.40 -6.02
C TYR A 209 4.74 -13.45 -7.36
N THR A 210 4.87 -14.63 -7.98
CA THR A 210 5.39 -14.75 -9.35
C THR A 210 4.49 -13.98 -10.32
N VAL A 211 3.18 -14.26 -10.29
CA VAL A 211 2.21 -13.59 -11.16
C VAL A 211 2.18 -12.08 -10.91
N LEU A 212 2.24 -11.66 -9.65
CA LEU A 212 2.26 -10.25 -9.28
C LEU A 212 3.54 -9.54 -9.74
N ASN A 213 4.70 -10.20 -9.64
CA ASN A 213 5.97 -9.65 -10.13
C ASN A 213 6.01 -9.58 -11.66
N ASP A 214 5.46 -10.57 -12.37
CA ASP A 214 5.33 -10.54 -13.82
C ASP A 214 4.49 -9.33 -14.27
N LEU A 215 3.42 -9.01 -13.54
CA LEU A 215 2.61 -7.81 -13.77
C LEU A 215 3.42 -6.52 -13.58
N TYR A 216 4.21 -6.44 -12.49
CA TYR A 216 5.09 -5.29 -12.27
C TYR A 216 6.14 -5.13 -13.37
N GLN A 217 6.76 -6.23 -13.81
CA GLN A 217 7.76 -6.21 -14.87
C GLN A 217 7.15 -5.81 -16.21
N LYS A 218 5.99 -6.40 -16.57
CA LYS A 218 5.28 -6.14 -17.83
C LYS A 218 4.95 -4.65 -17.99
N HIS A 219 4.46 -4.01 -16.93
CA HIS A 219 4.04 -2.61 -16.95
C HIS A 219 5.08 -1.65 -16.35
N LYS A 220 6.27 -2.17 -15.98
CA LYS A 220 7.36 -1.42 -15.33
C LYS A 220 6.89 -0.62 -14.10
N ILE A 221 6.00 -1.20 -13.31
CA ILE A 221 5.45 -0.58 -12.10
C ILE A 221 6.51 -0.55 -11.00
N CYS A 222 6.63 0.59 -10.32
CA CYS A 222 7.47 0.70 -9.12
C CYS A 222 6.79 -0.03 -7.96
N ALA A 223 7.40 -1.14 -7.51
CA ALA A 223 6.89 -1.98 -6.45
C ALA A 223 7.95 -2.15 -5.35
N TRP A 224 7.79 -1.41 -4.25
CA TRP A 224 8.79 -1.30 -3.19
C TRP A 224 8.19 -1.72 -1.85
N ASP A 225 8.90 -2.60 -1.15
CA ASP A 225 8.54 -3.10 0.17
C ASP A 225 9.59 -2.69 1.19
N PHE A 226 9.21 -1.91 2.21
CA PHE A 226 10.11 -1.40 3.23
C PHE A 226 9.95 -2.19 4.53
N MET A 227 11.07 -2.67 5.07
CA MET A 227 11.09 -3.50 6.28
C MET A 227 12.10 -2.97 7.29
N ASN A 228 11.67 -2.74 8.53
CA ASN A 228 12.59 -2.53 9.64
C ASN A 228 13.17 -3.90 10.04
N HIS A 229 14.50 -4.06 10.04
CA HIS A 229 15.12 -5.33 10.42
C HIS A 229 14.90 -5.71 11.90
N CYS A 230 14.52 -4.76 12.76
CA CYS A 230 14.12 -5.01 14.15
C CYS A 230 12.63 -5.29 14.33
N ASP A 231 11.85 -5.34 13.24
CA ASP A 231 10.41 -5.58 13.32
C ASP A 231 10.10 -7.02 13.75
N TRP A 232 9.61 -7.20 14.97
CA TRP A 232 9.32 -8.53 15.51
C TRP A 232 8.11 -9.20 14.87
N THR A 233 7.23 -8.44 14.21
CA THR A 233 6.03 -9.00 13.57
C THR A 233 6.39 -9.88 12.36
N ILE A 234 7.63 -9.79 11.86
CA ILE A 234 8.15 -10.69 10.82
C ILE A 234 8.10 -12.16 11.26
N HIS A 235 8.26 -12.44 12.55
CA HIS A 235 8.21 -13.79 13.12
C HIS A 235 6.78 -14.32 13.26
N SER A 236 5.77 -13.44 13.14
CA SER A 236 4.35 -13.81 13.11
C SER A 236 3.89 -14.23 11.71
N HIS A 237 4.73 -14.13 10.68
CA HIS A 237 4.36 -14.58 9.33
C HIS A 237 4.30 -16.12 9.27
N HIS A 238 3.14 -16.65 8.90
CA HIS A 238 2.94 -18.09 8.72
C HIS A 238 3.84 -18.65 7.63
N GLY A 239 4.54 -19.74 7.92
CA GLY A 239 5.45 -20.40 6.97
C GLY A 239 4.79 -20.88 5.67
N ALA A 240 3.45 -20.87 5.58
CA ALA A 240 2.71 -21.15 4.35
C ALA A 240 2.78 -20.00 3.32
N PHE A 241 3.10 -18.77 3.77
CA PHE A 241 3.17 -17.57 2.95
C PHE A 241 4.54 -16.92 3.07
N ARG A 242 4.99 -16.27 2.00
CA ARG A 242 6.26 -15.52 2.00
C ARG A 242 5.95 -14.04 2.03
N SER A 243 6.71 -13.26 2.78
CA SER A 243 6.35 -11.85 2.99
C SER A 243 6.82 -10.89 1.90
N TRP A 244 7.56 -11.33 0.86
CA TRP A 244 8.18 -10.39 -0.08
C TRP A 244 7.73 -10.52 -1.54
N ARG A 245 7.60 -9.35 -2.17
CA ARG A 245 7.31 -9.07 -3.59
C ARG A 245 8.22 -7.94 -4.07
N GLY A 246 8.39 -7.76 -5.37
CA GLY A 246 9.16 -6.64 -5.90
C GLY A 246 10.56 -6.54 -5.28
N TYR A 247 10.99 -5.31 -4.97
CA TYR A 247 12.19 -5.07 -4.17
C TYR A 247 11.87 -4.88 -2.70
N ARG A 248 12.54 -5.66 -1.85
CA ARG A 248 12.54 -5.46 -0.40
C ARG A 248 13.74 -4.64 0.05
N TYR A 249 13.44 -3.48 0.62
CA TYR A 249 14.35 -2.52 1.20
C TYR A 249 14.37 -2.69 2.72
N VAL A 250 15.44 -3.30 3.22
CA VAL A 250 15.62 -3.45 4.67
C VAL A 250 16.30 -2.19 5.19
N LEU A 251 15.69 -1.54 6.16
CA LEU A 251 16.20 -0.30 6.72
C LEU A 251 17.49 -0.56 7.50
N PRO A 252 18.59 0.19 7.23
CA PRO A 252 19.85 0.05 7.94
C PRO A 252 19.71 0.29 9.45
N ASP A 253 20.54 -0.39 10.25
CA ASP A 253 20.55 -0.27 11.71
C ASP A 253 20.74 1.16 12.21
N ALA A 254 21.60 1.94 11.56
CA ALA A 254 21.81 3.35 11.89
C ALA A 254 20.50 4.16 11.78
N THR A 255 19.75 3.98 10.69
CA THR A 255 18.49 4.68 10.43
C THR A 255 17.39 4.22 11.41
N VAL A 256 17.30 2.92 11.67
CA VAL A 256 16.33 2.37 12.63
C VAL A 256 16.59 2.88 14.05
N LYS A 257 17.84 2.89 14.51
CA LYS A 257 18.20 3.42 15.83
C LYS A 257 17.91 4.91 15.97
N GLN A 258 18.21 5.70 14.94
CA GLN A 258 17.95 7.14 14.93
C GLN A 258 16.46 7.46 15.20
N PHE A 259 15.56 6.64 14.66
CA PHE A 259 14.10 6.83 14.81
C PHE A 259 13.44 5.75 15.66
N GLY A 260 14.19 5.08 16.55
CA GLY A 260 13.71 3.90 17.28
C GLY A 260 12.41 4.15 18.06
N TYR A 261 12.25 5.33 18.66
CA TYR A 261 11.02 5.71 19.39
C TYR A 261 9.78 5.74 18.48
N ALA A 262 9.95 6.11 17.21
CA ALA A 262 8.87 6.23 16.22
C ALA A 262 8.41 4.86 15.69
N PHE A 263 9.31 3.87 15.69
CA PHE A 263 8.97 2.48 15.40
C PHE A 263 8.30 1.76 16.58
N GLY A 264 8.31 2.32 17.79
CA GLY A 264 7.74 1.67 18.97
C GLY A 264 8.54 0.46 19.46
N MET A 265 8.10 -0.16 20.56
CA MET A 265 8.87 -1.20 21.25
C MET A 265 9.07 -2.50 20.44
N ASN A 266 8.17 -2.78 19.49
CA ASN A 266 8.23 -3.96 18.62
C ASN A 266 8.87 -3.67 17.25
N GLY A 267 9.34 -2.44 17.01
CA GLY A 267 9.93 -2.05 15.73
C GLY A 267 8.92 -1.84 14.58
N HIS A 268 7.60 -1.92 14.84
CA HIS A 268 6.57 -2.02 13.80
C HIS A 268 5.78 -0.72 13.58
N GLY A 269 6.20 0.43 14.10
CA GLY A 269 5.43 1.68 14.00
C GLY A 269 5.52 2.34 12.62
N ILE A 270 4.36 2.63 11.99
CA ILE A 270 4.29 3.36 10.70
C ILE A 270 4.94 4.76 10.77
N LEU A 271 4.91 5.41 11.93
CA LEU A 271 5.60 6.69 12.14
C LEU A 271 7.12 6.56 11.92
N GLY A 272 7.72 5.44 12.29
CA GLY A 272 9.15 5.20 12.05
C GLY A 272 9.47 5.20 10.56
N TYR A 273 8.67 4.52 9.74
CA TYR A 273 8.81 4.52 8.29
C TYR A 273 8.65 5.91 7.68
N LEU A 274 7.69 6.71 8.17
CA LEU A 274 7.55 8.11 7.78
C LEU A 274 8.82 8.90 8.09
N LYS A 275 9.39 8.77 9.29
CA LYS A 275 10.62 9.47 9.69
C LYS A 275 11.82 9.11 8.83
N VAL A 276 11.92 7.84 8.44
CA VAL A 276 12.94 7.40 7.48
C VAL A 276 12.72 8.05 6.12
N ALA A 277 11.50 8.02 5.60
CA ALA A 277 11.19 8.59 4.30
C ALA A 277 11.40 10.12 4.27
N GLU A 278 11.06 10.84 5.35
CA GLU A 278 11.37 12.26 5.53
C GLU A 278 12.88 12.52 5.46
N TRP A 279 13.68 11.72 6.17
CA TRP A 279 15.13 11.86 6.18
C TRP A 279 15.74 11.60 4.80
N MET A 280 15.27 10.55 4.11
CA MET A 280 15.71 10.20 2.76
C MET A 280 15.30 11.24 1.71
N ALA A 281 14.15 11.88 1.86
CA ALA A 281 13.69 12.93 0.95
C ALA A 281 14.45 14.26 1.12
N GLY A 282 15.07 14.50 2.28
CA GLY A 282 15.72 15.76 2.64
C GLY A 282 17.25 15.72 2.70
N ASP A 283 17.90 15.01 1.75
CA ASP A 283 19.37 14.84 1.63
C ASP A 283 20.02 13.78 2.56
N GLY A 284 19.24 12.83 3.10
CA GLY A 284 19.76 11.69 3.84
C GLY A 284 20.73 10.84 2.99
N GLY A 285 21.97 10.69 3.45
CA GLY A 285 23.02 9.91 2.76
C GLY A 285 22.93 8.38 2.89
N GLY A 286 21.74 7.84 3.15
CA GLY A 286 21.55 6.40 3.36
C GLY A 286 21.28 5.66 2.06
N GLN A 287 22.15 4.72 1.67
CA GLN A 287 21.74 3.70 0.70
C GLN A 287 20.83 2.72 1.42
N VAL A 288 19.57 2.61 1.00
CA VAL A 288 18.73 1.48 1.41
C VAL A 288 19.05 0.35 0.45
N ASP A 289 19.92 -0.54 0.87
CA ASP A 289 20.29 -1.70 0.06
C ASP A 289 19.09 -2.65 -0.02
N SER A 290 18.72 -3.03 -1.25
CA SER A 290 17.75 -4.09 -1.45
C SER A 290 18.38 -5.41 -0.98
N VAL A 291 17.82 -6.05 0.04
CA VAL A 291 18.39 -7.29 0.59
C VAL A 291 17.97 -8.51 -0.24
N TYR A 292 16.93 -8.38 -1.08
CA TYR A 292 16.42 -9.44 -1.93
C TYR A 292 15.98 -8.91 -3.30
N ASP A 293 16.50 -9.53 -4.37
CA ASP A 293 16.01 -9.44 -5.76
C ASP A 293 15.25 -10.75 -6.04
N TYR A 294 14.10 -10.69 -6.73
CA TYR A 294 13.29 -11.86 -7.06
C TYR A 294 13.82 -12.58 -8.29
#